data_AF-A0A939TZP8-F1
#
_entry.id   AF-A0A939TZP8-F1
#
_cell.length_a   1.000
_cell.length_b   1.000
_cell.length_c   1.000
_cell.angle_alpha   90.00
_cell.angle_beta   90.00
_cell.angle_gamma   90.00
#
_symmetry.space_group_name_H-M   'P 1'
#
loop_
_entity.id
_entity.type
_entity.pdbx_description
1 polymer ?
#
loop_
_entity_poly.entity_id
_entity_poly.type
_entity_poly.pdbx_seq_one_letter_code
_entity_poly.pdbx_strand_id
1 'polypeptide(L)'
;MAIKDKNGIHGRIGEFVYQVQKGQQTKRAMPKRYNDKMSDEQLSQRDKMKAVQELYRKLKPAVKGCFEHSREGQRDCDSFMSLNLLKMNTVSGGSLPTLNYRIVDDRIECDMIAEDWKKKDILRFICLTGENVEFEDIVIETPESTTIVREAKAGGQYAFVHLRDSRKGRLVSSQRLVPG
;
A
#
# COMPACT_ATOMS: atom_id res chain seq x y z
N MET A 1 20.81 12.93 -1.57
CA MET A 1 21.34 12.74 -0.21
C MET A 1 22.37 11.63 -0.29
N ALA A 2 23.57 11.82 0.26
CA ALA A 2 24.58 10.77 0.31
C ALA A 2 24.51 10.03 1.65
N ILE A 3 24.76 8.73 1.62
CA ILE A 3 24.82 7.84 2.77
C ILE A 3 26.24 7.27 2.79
N LYS A 4 26.91 7.35 3.93
CA LYS A 4 28.21 6.73 4.14
C LYS A 4 28.04 5.47 4.98
N ASP A 5 28.55 4.35 4.50
CA ASP A 5 28.57 3.07 5.22
C ASP A 5 29.98 2.46 5.24
N LYS A 6 30.10 1.22 5.71
CA LYS A 6 31.38 0.48 5.80
C LYS A 6 32.03 0.22 4.43
N ASN A 7 31.25 0.23 3.36
CA ASN A 7 31.69 -0.07 1.99
C ASN A 7 31.97 1.21 1.17
N GLY A 8 31.64 2.39 1.70
CA GLY A 8 32.03 3.67 1.13
C GLY A 8 30.93 4.72 1.20
N ILE A 9 30.99 5.68 0.27
CA ILE A 9 29.95 6.71 0.11
C ILE A 9 29.04 6.29 -1.04
N HIS A 10 27.74 6.30 -0.77
CA HIS A 10 26.67 6.01 -1.71
C HIS A 10 25.80 7.25 -1.91
N GLY A 11 25.36 7.50 -3.14
CA GLY A 11 24.47 8.61 -3.44
C GLY A 11 25.20 9.87 -3.90
N ARG A 12 24.60 11.05 -3.66
CA ARG A 12 25.00 12.30 -4.33
C ARG A 12 25.71 13.27 -3.39
N ILE A 13 26.89 13.73 -3.79
CA ILE A 13 27.61 14.87 -3.19
C ILE A 13 27.92 15.88 -4.30
N GLY A 14 27.34 17.07 -4.23
CA GLY A 14 27.47 18.10 -5.26
C GLY A 14 27.03 17.62 -6.64
N GLU A 15 27.95 17.72 -7.61
CA GLU A 15 27.78 17.26 -8.99
C GLU A 15 28.24 15.82 -9.21
N PHE A 16 28.52 15.05 -8.16
CA PHE A 16 29.04 13.69 -8.28
C PHE A 16 28.09 12.66 -7.67
N VAL A 17 27.98 11.53 -8.36
CA VAL A 17 27.30 10.33 -7.90
C VAL A 17 28.36 9.32 -7.51
N TYR A 18 28.26 8.83 -6.28
CA TYR A 18 29.11 7.81 -5.72
C TYR A 18 28.33 6.50 -5.64
N GLN A 19 28.89 5.43 -6.21
CA GLN A 19 28.28 4.11 -6.23
C GLN A 19 29.37 3.05 -6.04
N VAL A 20 29.12 2.08 -5.17
CA VAL A 20 29.97 0.89 -5.04
C VAL A 20 29.44 -0.20 -5.97
N GLN A 21 30.29 -0.68 -6.88
CA GLN A 21 30.00 -1.82 -7.75
C GLN A 21 31.13 -2.84 -7.60
N LYS A 22 30.79 -4.11 -7.34
CA LYS A 22 31.77 -5.21 -7.15
C LYS A 22 32.86 -4.88 -6.10
N GLY A 23 32.49 -4.21 -5.01
CA GLY A 23 33.42 -3.81 -3.94
C GLY A 23 34.32 -2.62 -4.27
N GLN A 24 34.24 -2.05 -5.46
CA GLN A 24 34.99 -0.85 -5.84
C GLN A 24 34.09 0.38 -5.83
N GLN A 25 34.55 1.45 -5.17
CA GLN A 25 33.86 2.73 -5.17
C GLN A 25 34.14 3.45 -6.49
N THR A 26 33.07 3.77 -7.22
CA THR A 26 33.13 4.58 -8.43
C THR A 26 32.55 5.96 -8.16
N LYS A 27 33.26 6.99 -8.59
CA LYS A 27 32.81 8.38 -8.59
C LYS A 27 32.55 8.78 -10.04
N ARG A 28 31.32 9.19 -10.34
CA ARG A 28 30.95 9.67 -11.69
C ARG A 28 30.41 11.09 -11.58
N ALA A 29 30.79 11.94 -12.52
CA ALA A 29 30.11 13.22 -12.70
C ALA A 29 28.64 12.93 -12.99
N MET A 30 27.76 13.72 -12.39
CA MET A 30 26.33 13.64 -12.63
C MET A 30 26.12 13.89 -14.13
N PRO A 31 25.49 12.95 -14.84
CA PRO A 31 25.19 13.16 -16.25
C PRO A 31 24.40 14.47 -16.37
N LYS A 32 24.92 15.44 -17.14
CA LYS A 32 24.22 16.72 -17.40
C LYS A 32 22.84 16.49 -18.03
N ARG A 33 22.69 15.35 -18.72
CA ARG A 33 21.44 14.82 -19.27
C ARG A 33 21.48 13.31 -19.04
N TYR A 34 20.43 12.77 -18.44
CA TYR A 34 20.13 11.36 -18.67
C TYR A 34 19.60 11.31 -20.11
N ASN A 35 20.31 10.64 -21.01
CA ASN A 35 19.73 10.25 -22.30
C ASN A 35 18.68 9.20 -22.01
N ASP A 36 17.53 9.69 -21.62
CA ASP A 36 16.34 8.89 -21.49
C ASP A 36 15.94 8.46 -22.89
N LYS A 37 16.02 7.17 -23.18
CA LYS A 37 15.71 6.64 -24.51
C LYS A 37 14.24 6.86 -24.87
N MET A 38 13.40 7.23 -23.90
CA MET A 38 11.96 7.41 -24.06
C MET A 38 11.34 6.18 -24.71
N SER A 39 11.88 4.99 -24.41
CA SER A 39 11.32 3.76 -24.95
C SER A 39 9.90 3.58 -24.41
N ASP A 40 9.06 2.88 -25.15
CA ASP A 40 7.68 2.61 -24.75
C ASP A 40 7.61 1.95 -23.37
N GLU A 41 8.57 1.07 -23.06
CA GLU A 41 8.73 0.45 -21.75
C GLU A 41 8.99 1.48 -20.63
N GLN A 42 9.86 2.46 -20.88
CA GLN A 42 10.17 3.52 -19.92
C GLN A 42 8.99 4.48 -19.73
N LEU A 43 8.28 4.81 -20.81
CA LEU A 43 7.08 5.63 -20.77
C LEU A 43 5.96 4.92 -20.00
N SER A 44 5.73 3.64 -20.29
CA SER A 44 4.76 2.80 -19.57
C SER A 44 5.05 2.72 -18.07
N GLN A 45 6.32 2.51 -17.68
CA GLN A 45 6.72 2.51 -16.27
C GLN A 45 6.50 3.86 -15.58
N ARG A 46 6.71 4.97 -16.29
CA ARG A 46 6.43 6.31 -15.76
C ARG A 46 4.96 6.54 -15.55
N ASP A 47 4.13 6.18 -16.52
CA ASP A 47 2.68 6.39 -16.41
C ASP A 47 2.09 5.48 -15.32
N LYS A 48 2.61 4.25 -15.18
CA LYS A 48 2.31 3.39 -14.03
C LYS A 48 2.69 4.06 -12.72
N MET A 49 3.91 4.59 -12.60
CA MET A 49 4.36 5.28 -11.38
C MET A 49 3.48 6.49 -11.05
N LYS A 50 3.12 7.30 -12.04
CA LYS A 50 2.20 8.45 -11.86
C LYS A 50 0.84 7.98 -11.35
N ALA A 51 0.25 6.98 -11.99
CA ALA A 51 -1.04 6.44 -11.59
C ALA A 51 -1.03 5.91 -10.15
N VAL A 52 0.04 5.22 -9.74
CA VAL A 52 0.19 4.74 -8.35
C VAL A 52 0.33 5.91 -7.37
N GLN A 53 1.09 6.95 -7.72
CA GLN A 53 1.23 8.15 -6.88
C GLN A 53 -0.09 8.89 -6.71
N GLU A 54 -0.87 9.02 -7.78
CA GLU A 54 -2.20 9.64 -7.74
C GLU A 54 -3.16 8.82 -6.87
N LEU A 55 -3.18 7.50 -7.05
CA LEU A 55 -3.98 6.61 -6.21
C LEU A 55 -3.59 6.74 -4.74
N TYR A 56 -2.28 6.77 -4.42
CA TYR A 56 -1.82 6.97 -3.04
C TYR A 56 -2.27 8.31 -2.47
N ARG A 57 -2.23 9.40 -3.25
CA ARG A 57 -2.70 10.72 -2.77
C ARG A 57 -4.16 10.66 -2.35
N LYS A 58 -5.01 9.97 -3.13
CA LYS A 58 -6.43 9.76 -2.81
C LYS A 58 -6.58 8.91 -1.56
N LEU A 59 -5.92 7.75 -1.52
CA LEU A 59 -6.13 6.73 -0.47
C LEU A 59 -5.33 6.95 0.82
N LYS A 60 -4.36 7.88 0.84
CA LYS A 60 -3.46 8.15 1.98
C LYS A 60 -4.14 8.11 3.35
N PRO A 61 -5.29 8.76 3.60
CA PRO A 61 -5.91 8.73 4.91
C PRO A 61 -6.46 7.34 5.27
N ALA A 62 -6.99 6.60 4.29
CA ALA A 62 -7.60 5.29 4.50
C ALA A 62 -6.58 4.15 4.66
N VAL A 63 -5.42 4.24 3.98
CA VAL A 63 -4.40 3.17 4.00
C VAL A 63 -3.33 3.35 5.08
N LYS A 64 -3.45 4.39 5.91
CA LYS A 64 -2.54 4.64 7.01
C LYS A 64 -2.61 3.49 8.03
N GLY A 65 -1.47 2.87 8.30
CA GLY A 65 -1.34 1.72 9.19
C GLY A 65 -1.93 0.42 8.61
N CYS A 66 -2.16 0.34 7.31
CA CYS A 66 -2.65 -0.85 6.61
C CYS A 66 -1.52 -1.69 5.99
N PHE A 67 -0.26 -1.45 6.37
CA PHE A 67 0.88 -2.22 5.89
C PHE A 67 1.68 -2.77 7.06
N GLU A 68 1.98 -4.07 7.00
CA GLU A 68 2.98 -4.65 7.89
C GLU A 68 4.38 -4.18 7.45
N HIS A 69 5.12 -3.59 8.39
CA HIS A 69 6.47 -3.12 8.11
C HIS A 69 7.46 -4.28 8.26
N SER A 70 8.04 -4.68 7.14
CA SER A 70 9.14 -5.67 7.11
C SER A 70 10.46 -5.13 7.67
N ARG A 71 10.61 -3.80 7.75
CA ARG A 71 11.83 -3.10 8.16
C ARG A 71 11.49 -1.92 9.06
N GLU A 72 12.32 -1.70 10.06
CA GLU A 72 12.22 -0.54 10.94
C GLU A 72 12.33 0.77 10.14
N GLY A 73 11.41 1.70 10.38
CA GLY A 73 11.36 3.00 9.69
C GLY A 73 10.77 2.99 8.27
N GLN A 74 10.32 1.84 7.75
CA GLN A 74 9.59 1.80 6.49
C GLN A 74 8.26 2.55 6.61
N ARG A 75 7.94 3.44 5.66
CA ARG A 75 6.69 4.20 5.67
C ARG A 75 5.62 3.48 4.87
N ASP A 76 4.35 3.68 5.23
CA ASP A 76 3.19 3.18 4.47
C ASP A 76 3.25 3.55 2.98
N CYS A 77 3.71 4.76 2.67
CA CYS A 77 3.92 5.21 1.29
C CYS A 77 4.84 4.25 0.53
N ASP A 78 5.97 3.86 1.11
CA ASP A 78 6.97 3.05 0.42
C ASP A 78 6.40 1.62 0.18
N SER A 79 5.66 1.08 1.15
CA SER A 79 4.94 -0.19 1.01
C SER A 79 3.83 -0.13 -0.04
N PHE A 80 2.99 0.91 0.00
CA PHE A 80 1.90 1.14 -0.95
C PHE A 80 2.42 1.22 -2.37
N MET A 81 3.44 2.05 -2.60
CA MET A 81 4.06 2.24 -3.91
C MET A 81 4.61 0.92 -4.45
N SER A 82 5.39 0.19 -3.63
CA SER A 82 5.99 -1.09 -4.04
C SER A 82 4.96 -2.13 -4.44
N LEU A 83 3.90 -2.30 -3.64
CA LEU A 83 2.84 -3.27 -3.92
C LEU A 83 2.03 -2.89 -5.16
N ASN A 84 1.71 -1.62 -5.36
CA ASN A 84 0.91 -1.18 -6.51
C ASN A 84 1.71 -1.13 -7.82
N LEU A 85 3.03 -1.00 -7.76
CA LEU A 85 3.90 -1.21 -8.93
C LEU A 85 3.93 -2.68 -9.38
N LEU A 86 3.64 -3.63 -8.50
CA LEU A 86 3.46 -5.04 -8.88
C LEU A 86 2.02 -5.31 -9.30
N LYS A 87 1.07 -4.95 -8.44
CA LYS A 87 -0.36 -5.23 -8.58
C LYS A 87 -1.18 -4.02 -8.16
N MET A 88 -1.68 -3.28 -9.15
CA MET A 88 -2.45 -2.05 -8.96
C MET A 88 -3.70 -2.28 -8.09
N ASN A 89 -4.17 -1.21 -7.43
CA ASN A 89 -5.31 -1.17 -6.51
C ASN A 89 -5.10 -1.95 -5.20
N THR A 90 -3.87 -2.20 -4.78
CA THR A 90 -3.57 -2.81 -3.47
C THR A 90 -3.66 -1.75 -2.37
N VAL A 91 -4.50 -1.97 -1.36
CA VAL A 91 -4.75 -1.00 -0.28
C VAL A 91 -4.14 -1.38 1.05
N SER A 92 -3.83 -2.66 1.22
CA SER A 92 -3.21 -3.19 2.43
C SER A 92 -2.37 -4.42 2.10
N GLY A 93 -1.37 -4.69 2.93
CA GLY A 93 -0.47 -5.83 2.74
C GLY A 93 0.02 -6.36 4.09
N GLY A 94 -0.21 -7.63 4.34
CA GLY A 94 0.16 -8.29 5.58
C GLY A 94 -0.22 -9.77 5.63
N SER A 95 -0.14 -10.32 6.84
CA SER A 95 -0.15 -11.75 7.14
C SER A 95 -1.49 -12.28 7.66
N LEU A 96 -2.47 -11.41 7.98
CA LEU A 96 -3.80 -11.87 8.36
C LEU A 96 -4.55 -12.45 7.13
N PRO A 97 -5.52 -13.35 7.35
CA PRO A 97 -6.35 -13.87 6.27
C PRO A 97 -6.97 -12.77 5.42
N THR A 98 -6.98 -12.97 4.09
CA THR A 98 -7.70 -12.08 3.19
C THR A 98 -9.20 -12.25 3.41
N LEU A 99 -9.88 -11.14 3.69
CA LEU A 99 -11.33 -11.07 3.79
C LEU A 99 -11.95 -11.17 2.40
N ASN A 100 -12.96 -12.02 2.28
CA ASN A 100 -13.79 -12.12 1.09
C ASN A 100 -15.02 -11.23 1.28
N TYR A 101 -15.36 -10.48 0.24
CA TYR A 101 -16.63 -9.75 0.19
C TYR A 101 -17.22 -9.88 -1.21
N ARG A 102 -18.54 -9.72 -1.28
CA ARG A 102 -19.32 -9.78 -2.50
C ARG A 102 -20.18 -8.52 -2.63
N ILE A 103 -20.56 -8.23 -3.86
CA ILE A 103 -21.46 -7.11 -4.16
C ILE A 103 -22.75 -7.75 -4.68
N VAL A 104 -23.85 -7.46 -3.98
CA VAL A 104 -25.16 -8.03 -4.24
C VAL A 104 -26.13 -6.86 -4.33
N ASP A 105 -26.66 -6.64 -5.53
CA ASP A 105 -27.46 -5.46 -5.86
C ASP A 105 -26.72 -4.17 -5.46
N ASP A 106 -27.32 -3.33 -4.60
CA ASP A 106 -26.74 -2.08 -4.10
C ASP A 106 -26.03 -2.25 -2.75
N ARG A 107 -25.53 -3.45 -2.45
CA ARG A 107 -24.92 -3.77 -1.15
C ARG A 107 -23.58 -4.48 -1.29
N ILE A 108 -22.69 -4.19 -0.37
CA ILE A 108 -21.39 -4.83 -0.23
C ILE A 108 -21.42 -5.63 1.07
N GLU A 109 -21.20 -6.93 0.96
CA GLU A 109 -21.29 -7.87 2.08
C GLU A 109 -19.92 -8.49 2.34
N CYS A 110 -19.42 -8.33 3.56
CA CYS A 110 -18.21 -8.99 4.04
C CYS A 110 -18.57 -10.01 5.11
N ASP A 111 -18.26 -11.28 4.84
CA ASP A 111 -18.49 -12.35 5.80
C ASP A 111 -17.33 -12.39 6.82
N MET A 112 -17.67 -12.26 8.10
CA MET A 112 -16.75 -12.43 9.22
C MET A 112 -16.86 -13.84 9.79
N ILE A 113 -15.71 -14.47 10.03
CA ILE A 113 -15.59 -15.81 10.63
C ILE A 113 -15.00 -15.64 12.02
N ALA A 114 -15.77 -15.92 13.08
CA ALA A 114 -15.43 -15.59 14.48
C ALA A 114 -13.99 -15.95 14.87
N GLU A 115 -13.50 -17.11 14.42
CA GLU A 115 -12.19 -17.67 14.74
C GLU A 115 -11.01 -16.81 14.22
N ASP A 116 -11.23 -16.06 13.14
CA ASP A 116 -10.21 -15.18 12.56
C ASP A 116 -10.05 -13.88 13.36
N TRP A 117 -11.03 -13.53 14.20
CA TRP A 117 -11.11 -12.26 14.90
C TRP A 117 -10.77 -12.35 16.38
N LYS A 118 -10.27 -11.24 16.94
CA LYS A 118 -10.01 -11.06 18.36
C LYS A 118 -10.66 -9.77 18.83
N LYS A 119 -10.96 -9.72 20.13
CA LYS A 119 -11.41 -8.48 20.77
C LYS A 119 -10.40 -7.37 20.54
N LYS A 120 -10.88 -6.18 20.16
CA LYS A 120 -10.14 -4.97 19.73
C LYS A 120 -9.48 -5.05 18.35
N ASP A 121 -9.68 -6.11 17.58
CA ASP A 121 -9.37 -6.05 16.16
C ASP A 121 -10.23 -4.96 15.50
N ILE A 122 -9.77 -4.43 14.38
CA ILE A 122 -10.48 -3.40 13.61
C ILE A 122 -10.80 -3.97 12.23
N LEU A 123 -12.07 -3.87 11.85
CA LEU A 123 -12.51 -4.01 10.47
C LEU A 123 -12.63 -2.61 9.87
N ARG A 124 -11.72 -2.28 8.95
CA ARG A 124 -11.75 -1.02 8.21
C ARG A 124 -12.46 -1.23 6.87
N PHE A 125 -13.53 -0.50 6.64
CA PHE A 125 -14.14 -0.38 5.32
C PHE A 125 -13.55 0.83 4.59
N ILE A 126 -13.20 0.66 3.32
CA ILE A 126 -12.68 1.71 2.44
C ILE A 126 -13.58 1.79 1.20
N CYS A 127 -14.02 3.00 0.86
CA CYS A 127 -14.75 3.31 -0.36
C CYS A 127 -14.02 4.43 -1.12
N LEU A 128 -13.72 4.18 -2.39
CA LEU A 128 -13.20 5.18 -3.32
C LEU A 128 -14.26 5.45 -4.39
N THR A 129 -14.76 6.68 -4.47
CA THR A 129 -15.73 7.10 -5.50
C THR A 129 -15.16 8.30 -6.25
N GLY A 130 -14.68 8.08 -7.47
CA GLY A 130 -13.98 9.11 -8.26
C GLY A 130 -12.72 9.62 -7.56
N GLU A 131 -12.77 10.87 -7.09
CA GLU A 131 -11.68 11.51 -6.33
C GLU A 131 -11.84 11.41 -4.81
N ASN A 132 -13.02 11.01 -4.33
CA ASN A 132 -13.34 11.01 -2.90
C ASN A 132 -13.03 9.64 -2.28
N VAL A 133 -12.29 9.65 -1.18
CA VAL A 133 -12.11 8.47 -0.33
C VAL A 133 -12.92 8.65 0.95
N GLU A 134 -13.65 7.61 1.32
CA GLU A 134 -14.31 7.47 2.60
C GLU A 134 -13.81 6.18 3.25
N PHE A 135 -13.65 6.18 4.57
CA PHE A 135 -13.33 4.98 5.32
C PHE A 135 -13.96 5.02 6.70
N GLU A 136 -14.26 3.83 7.21
CA GLU A 136 -14.90 3.63 8.51
C GLU A 136 -14.17 2.50 9.24
N ASP A 137 -13.87 2.72 10.52
CA ASP A 137 -13.25 1.71 11.40
C ASP A 137 -14.29 1.17 12.37
N ILE A 138 -14.50 -0.15 12.32
CA ILE A 138 -15.37 -0.87 13.26
C ILE A 138 -14.48 -1.65 14.22
N VAL A 139 -14.59 -1.37 15.52
CA VAL A 139 -13.85 -2.10 16.56
C VAL A 139 -14.64 -3.35 16.95
N ILE A 140 -13.98 -4.51 16.91
CA ILE A 140 -14.60 -5.79 17.27
C ILE A 140 -14.58 -5.94 18.79
N GLU A 141 -15.73 -5.75 19.44
CA GLU A 141 -15.87 -5.94 20.89
C GLU A 141 -16.05 -7.41 21.29
N THR A 142 -16.83 -8.15 20.49
CA THR A 142 -17.09 -9.59 20.64
C THR A 142 -16.89 -10.26 19.28
N PRO A 143 -15.93 -11.19 19.13
CA PRO A 143 -15.75 -11.94 17.89
C PRO A 143 -16.94 -12.88 17.64
N GLU A 144 -17.66 -12.64 16.54
CA GLU A 144 -18.83 -13.44 16.14
C GLU A 144 -18.83 -13.62 14.62
N SER A 145 -19.39 -14.75 14.16
CA SER A 145 -19.60 -14.98 12.74
C SER A 145 -20.81 -14.20 12.30
N THR A 146 -20.61 -13.21 11.44
CA THR A 146 -21.64 -12.26 11.01
C THR A 146 -21.33 -11.72 9.63
N THR A 147 -22.32 -11.19 8.94
CA THR A 147 -22.13 -10.51 7.66
C THR A 147 -22.25 -9.01 7.87
N ILE A 148 -21.17 -8.29 7.59
CA ILE A 148 -21.15 -6.83 7.62
C ILE A 148 -21.63 -6.32 6.27
N VAL A 149 -22.70 -5.52 6.29
CA VAL A 149 -23.31 -4.95 5.09
C VAL A 149 -23.02 -3.46 5.03
N ARG A 150 -22.68 -2.98 3.83
CA ARG A 150 -22.54 -1.55 3.50
C ARG A 150 -23.28 -1.26 2.20
N GLU A 151 -23.73 -0.02 2.05
CA GLU A 151 -24.37 0.43 0.82
C GLU A 151 -23.31 0.64 -0.28
N ALA A 152 -23.59 0.12 -1.47
CA ALA A 152 -22.81 0.39 -2.66
C ALA A 152 -23.17 1.77 -3.22
N LYS A 153 -22.17 2.45 -3.76
CA LYS A 153 -22.26 3.75 -4.43
C LYS A 153 -21.96 3.52 -5.90
N ALA A 154 -22.71 4.18 -6.80
CA ALA A 154 -22.48 4.06 -8.23
C ALA A 154 -21.02 4.41 -8.60
N GLY A 155 -20.34 3.49 -9.30
CA GLY A 155 -18.95 3.66 -9.71
C GLY A 155 -17.92 3.65 -8.58
N GLY A 156 -18.31 3.20 -7.39
CA GLY A 156 -17.39 3.07 -6.26
C GLY A 156 -16.48 1.84 -6.36
N GLN A 157 -15.35 1.90 -5.67
CA GLN A 157 -14.45 0.77 -5.47
C GLN A 157 -14.26 0.57 -3.97
N TYR A 158 -14.25 -0.69 -3.53
CA TYR A 158 -14.39 -1.03 -2.12
C TYR A 158 -13.26 -1.91 -1.62
N ALA A 159 -13.00 -1.90 -0.32
CA ALA A 159 -12.20 -2.91 0.34
C ALA A 159 -12.58 -3.02 1.82
N PHE A 160 -12.48 -4.23 2.36
CA PHE A 160 -12.50 -4.47 3.80
C PHE A 160 -11.10 -4.90 4.25
N VAL A 161 -10.55 -4.25 5.27
CA VAL A 161 -9.21 -4.51 5.79
C VAL A 161 -9.30 -4.91 7.25
N HIS A 162 -8.75 -6.07 7.60
CA HIS A 162 -8.55 -6.50 8.97
C HIS A 162 -7.25 -5.93 9.52
N LEU A 163 -7.32 -5.23 10.65
CA LEU A 163 -6.16 -4.73 11.40
C LEU A 163 -6.17 -5.33 12.79
N ARG A 164 -4.99 -5.78 13.24
CA ARG A 164 -4.79 -6.31 14.59
C ARG A 164 -3.53 -5.73 15.20
N ASP A 165 -3.66 -5.10 16.36
CA ASP A 165 -2.49 -4.71 17.14
C ASP A 165 -1.99 -5.91 17.96
N SER A 166 -0.72 -6.25 17.81
CA SER A 166 -0.05 -7.32 18.55
C SER A 166 1.17 -6.80 19.28
N ARG A 167 1.70 -7.59 20.24
CA ARG A 167 2.94 -7.24 20.96
C ARG A 167 4.15 -7.07 20.04
N LYS A 168 4.17 -7.74 18.89
CA LYS A 168 5.26 -7.71 17.92
C LYS A 168 5.09 -6.64 16.84
N GLY A 169 3.99 -5.88 16.90
CA GLY A 169 3.62 -4.90 15.88
C GLY A 169 2.19 -5.13 15.38
N ARG A 170 1.82 -4.37 14.35
CA ARG A 170 0.52 -4.48 13.71
C ARG A 170 0.51 -5.62 12.68
N LEU A 171 -0.54 -6.41 12.69
CA LEU A 171 -0.87 -7.40 11.67
C LEU A 171 -2.01 -6.88 10.80
N VAL A 172 -1.99 -7.20 9.51
CA VAL A 172 -2.94 -6.66 8.52
C VAL A 172 -3.34 -7.73 7.50
N SER A 173 -4.59 -7.73 7.02
CA SER A 173 -4.99 -8.58 5.88
C SER A 173 -4.52 -7.97 4.56
N SER A 174 -4.09 -8.80 3.61
CA SER A 174 -3.75 -8.32 2.25
C SER A 174 -5.01 -8.10 1.41
N GLN A 175 -5.22 -6.86 0.91
CA GLN A 175 -6.47 -6.47 0.24
C GLN A 175 -6.29 -5.54 -0.95
N ARG A 176 -7.30 -5.58 -1.84
CA ARG A 176 -7.39 -4.73 -3.02
C ARG A 176 -8.75 -4.05 -3.12
N LEU A 177 -8.78 -2.91 -3.80
CA LEU A 177 -10.04 -2.32 -4.24
C LEU A 177 -10.68 -3.22 -5.29
N VAL A 178 -11.95 -3.60 -5.07
CA VAL A 178 -12.79 -4.28 -6.06
C VAL A 178 -13.88 -3.31 -6.52
N PRO A 179 -14.14 -3.20 -7.83
CA PRO A 179 -15.20 -2.34 -8.34
C PRO A 179 -16.59 -2.83 -7.92
N GLY A 180 -17.45 -1.86 -7.61
CA GLY A 180 -18.91 -1.96 -7.48
C GLY A 180 -19.63 -2.18 -8.78
#